data_AF-A0A6F9BBR0-F1
#
_entry.id   AF-A0A6F9BBR0-F1
#
_cell.length_a   1.000
_cell.length_b   1.000
_cell.length_c   1.000
_cell.angle_alpha   90.00
_cell.angle_beta   90.00
_cell.angle_gamma   90.00
#
_symmetry.space_group_name_H-M   'P 1'
#
loop_
_entity.id
_entity.type
_entity.pdbx_description
1 polymer ?
#
loop_
_entity_poly.entity_id
_entity_poly.type
_entity_poly.pdbx_seq_one_letter_code
_entity_poly.pdbx_strand_id
1 'polypeptide(L)'
;HFSWDKYLKETGASAAPAHCFRQGATPPVNEFKAGMKLEAQDPRNTTSTCIATVVGLTGSRLRLRLDGSDNKNDFWRLVDSSEIQPIGNCEKNGGMLQPPLGFRLNASSWPMFLLKTLNGAEMAPARIFHKQEPPAPEQNSFQVGMKLEAVDRKNPHFICPATVGALRGVEVLVTFDGWRGAFDYYCRYDSRDIFPVGWCSLTGDNLQPPGTKGLCVC
;
A
#
# COMPACT_ATOMS: atom_id res chain seq x y z
N HIS A 1 19.92 15.02 2.26
CA HIS A 1 19.35 13.81 1.65
C HIS A 1 19.55 12.65 2.61
N PHE A 2 18.54 11.80 2.83
CA PHE A 2 18.67 10.62 3.69
C PHE A 2 19.47 9.53 2.97
N SER A 3 20.25 8.73 3.72
CA SER A 3 21.03 7.61 3.18
C SER A 3 20.99 6.46 4.17
N TRP A 4 20.49 5.32 3.72
CA TRP A 4 20.40 4.11 4.54
C TRP A 4 21.77 3.62 5.01
N ASP A 5 22.79 3.60 4.14
CA ASP A 5 24.13 3.16 4.51
C ASP A 5 24.72 3.98 5.67
N LYS A 6 24.61 5.31 5.57
CA LYS A 6 25.03 6.22 6.63
C LYS A 6 24.22 6.01 7.90
N TYR A 7 22.90 5.90 7.76
CA TYR A 7 21.99 5.78 8.89
C TYR A 7 22.15 4.46 9.67
N LEU A 8 22.33 3.34 8.97
CA LEU A 8 22.62 2.03 9.57
C LEU A 8 23.96 2.07 10.33
N LYS A 9 24.99 2.67 9.73
CA LYS A 9 26.29 2.84 10.38
C LYS A 9 26.22 3.72 11.64
N GLU A 10 25.50 4.84 11.58
CA GLU A 10 25.35 5.76 12.72
C GLU A 10 24.53 5.17 13.86
N THR A 11 23.53 4.35 13.55
CA THR A 11 22.66 3.71 14.55
C THR A 11 23.18 2.38 15.05
N GLY A 12 24.21 1.80 14.42
CA GLY A 12 24.72 0.46 14.74
C GLY A 12 23.70 -0.65 14.48
N ALA A 13 22.66 -0.38 13.67
CA ALA A 13 21.58 -1.32 13.40
C ALA A 13 21.80 -2.07 12.08
N SER A 14 21.10 -3.20 11.93
CA SER A 14 21.07 -3.98 10.70
C SER A 14 19.75 -3.79 9.95
N ALA A 15 19.79 -3.80 8.63
CA ALA A 15 18.59 -3.91 7.82
C ALA A 15 17.99 -5.31 7.92
N ALA A 16 16.66 -5.42 7.97
CA ALA A 16 15.99 -6.70 7.82
C ALA A 16 16.31 -7.30 6.44
N PRO A 17 16.71 -8.58 6.36
CA PRO A 17 16.98 -9.25 5.09
C PRO A 17 15.75 -9.25 4.16
N ALA A 18 15.97 -9.20 2.84
CA ALA A 18 14.89 -9.17 1.85
C ALA A 18 13.94 -10.39 1.94
N HIS A 19 14.42 -11.55 2.36
CA HIS A 19 13.60 -12.76 2.52
C HIS A 19 12.58 -12.68 3.68
N CYS A 20 12.68 -11.69 4.57
CA CYS A 20 11.68 -11.45 5.60
C CYS A 20 10.37 -10.86 5.04
N PHE A 21 10.40 -10.32 3.82
CA PHE A 21 9.31 -9.53 3.27
C PHE A 21 8.56 -10.29 2.17
N ARG A 22 7.25 -10.07 2.11
CA ARG A 22 6.43 -10.48 0.96
C ARG A 22 6.51 -9.42 -0.16
N GLN A 23 7.71 -9.25 -0.70
CA GLN A 23 8.00 -8.33 -1.80
C GLN A 23 8.84 -9.04 -2.86
N GLY A 24 8.65 -8.70 -4.13
CA GLY A 24 9.43 -9.28 -5.23
C GLY A 24 10.89 -8.81 -5.17
N ALA A 25 11.85 -9.71 -5.37
CA ALA A 25 13.27 -9.33 -5.40
C ALA A 25 13.56 -8.26 -6.48
N THR A 26 12.83 -8.33 -7.59
CA THR A 26 12.72 -7.23 -8.56
C THR A 26 11.37 -6.58 -8.36
N PRO A 27 11.31 -5.27 -8.05
CA PRO A 27 10.03 -4.60 -7.87
C PRO A 27 9.18 -4.62 -9.15
N PRO A 28 7.86 -4.69 -9.01
CA PRO A 28 6.98 -4.73 -10.16
C PRO A 28 6.97 -3.38 -10.89
N VAL A 29 7.03 -3.43 -12.23
CA VAL A 29 6.94 -2.26 -13.10
C VAL A 29 5.53 -1.67 -13.03
N ASN A 30 5.45 -0.35 -12.90
CA ASN A 30 4.19 0.39 -12.86
C ASN A 30 3.89 1.01 -14.24
N GLU A 31 2.94 0.42 -14.95
CA GLU A 31 2.48 0.89 -16.28
C GLU A 31 1.10 1.59 -16.24
N PHE A 32 0.57 1.85 -15.04
CA PHE A 32 -0.71 2.55 -14.87
C PHE A 32 -0.58 4.04 -15.17
N LYS A 33 -1.69 4.67 -15.55
CA LYS A 33 -1.81 6.11 -15.76
C LYS A 33 -2.91 6.70 -14.90
N ALA A 34 -2.74 7.96 -14.52
CA ALA A 34 -3.79 8.71 -13.85
C ALA A 34 -5.05 8.76 -14.73
N GLY A 35 -6.22 8.57 -14.11
CA GLY A 35 -7.51 8.48 -14.80
C GLY A 35 -7.94 7.06 -15.17
N MET A 36 -7.03 6.09 -15.21
CA MET A 36 -7.40 4.70 -15.47
C MET A 36 -8.33 4.15 -14.38
N LYS A 37 -9.32 3.35 -14.78
CA LYS A 37 -10.25 2.67 -13.87
C LYS A 37 -9.93 1.19 -13.72
N LEU A 38 -10.15 0.68 -12.51
CA LEU A 38 -9.95 -0.72 -12.13
C LEU A 38 -10.96 -1.15 -11.07
N GLU A 39 -11.00 -2.44 -10.77
CA GLU A 39 -11.73 -3.00 -9.63
C GLU A 39 -10.80 -3.06 -8.42
N ALA A 40 -11.30 -2.66 -7.24
CA ALA A 40 -10.55 -2.75 -5.99
C ALA A 40 -11.46 -3.13 -4.82
N GLN A 41 -10.92 -3.85 -3.84
CA GLN A 41 -11.62 -4.05 -2.57
C GLN A 41 -11.73 -2.72 -1.80
N ASP A 42 -12.91 -2.39 -1.27
CA ASP A 42 -13.07 -1.19 -0.42
C ASP A 42 -12.30 -1.39 0.90
N PRO A 43 -11.30 -0.56 1.23
CA PRO A 43 -10.54 -0.71 2.47
C PRO A 43 -11.40 -0.59 3.75
N ARG A 44 -12.58 0.02 3.65
CA ARG A 44 -13.55 0.16 4.76
C ARG A 44 -14.60 -0.94 4.77
N ASN A 45 -14.69 -1.74 3.72
CA ASN A 45 -15.51 -2.93 3.63
C ASN A 45 -14.88 -3.94 2.65
N THR A 46 -13.95 -4.75 3.15
CA THR A 46 -13.13 -5.65 2.32
C THR A 46 -13.92 -6.75 1.61
N THR A 47 -15.20 -6.95 1.95
CA THR A 47 -16.11 -7.84 1.22
C THR A 47 -16.64 -7.23 -0.08
N SER A 48 -16.52 -5.92 -0.26
CA SER A 48 -17.02 -5.18 -1.41
C SER A 48 -15.93 -4.95 -2.43
N THR A 49 -16.18 -5.37 -3.68
CA THR A 49 -15.38 -4.96 -4.85
C THR A 49 -16.05 -3.77 -5.51
N CYS A 50 -15.32 -2.67 -5.65
CA CYS A 50 -15.82 -1.39 -6.15
C CYS A 50 -15.01 -0.94 -7.37
N ILE A 51 -15.57 0.00 -8.15
CA ILE A 51 -14.78 0.72 -9.16
C ILE A 51 -13.89 1.75 -8.47
N ALA A 52 -12.61 1.77 -8.83
CA ALA A 52 -11.65 2.75 -8.39
C ALA A 52 -10.97 3.43 -9.59
N THR A 53 -10.62 4.70 -9.41
CA THR A 53 -9.82 5.48 -10.36
C THR A 53 -8.42 5.71 -9.80
N VAL A 54 -7.39 5.59 -10.65
CA VAL A 54 -6.02 5.99 -10.34
C VAL A 54 -5.95 7.51 -10.29
N VAL A 55 -5.80 8.07 -9.10
CA VAL A 55 -5.71 9.54 -8.87
C VAL A 55 -4.28 10.02 -8.64
N GLY A 56 -3.32 9.11 -8.55
CA GLY A 56 -1.90 9.41 -8.38
C GLY A 56 -1.04 8.15 -8.43
N LEU A 57 0.26 8.35 -8.60
CA LEU A 57 1.27 7.29 -8.78
C LEU A 57 2.52 7.67 -7.98
N THR A 58 3.17 6.70 -7.36
CA THR A 58 4.50 6.87 -6.74
C THR A 58 5.20 5.51 -6.72
N GLY A 59 6.40 5.41 -7.28
CA GLY A 59 7.08 4.15 -7.54
C GLY A 59 6.16 3.02 -8.03
N SER A 60 6.14 1.91 -7.32
CA SER A 60 5.29 0.74 -7.63
C SER A 60 3.87 0.81 -7.02
N ARG A 61 3.45 1.96 -6.47
CA ARG A 61 2.15 2.15 -5.81
C ARG A 61 1.21 3.06 -6.61
N LEU A 62 -0.08 2.71 -6.54
CA LEU A 62 -1.20 3.45 -7.08
C LEU A 62 -1.94 4.14 -5.95
N ARG A 63 -2.22 5.43 -6.09
CA ARG A 63 -3.21 6.14 -5.27
C ARG A 63 -4.56 5.97 -5.92
N LEU A 64 -5.48 5.35 -5.20
CA LEU A 64 -6.79 4.96 -5.69
C LEU A 64 -7.88 5.72 -4.94
N ARG A 65 -8.94 6.09 -5.69
CA ARG A 65 -10.17 6.64 -5.14
C ARG A 65 -11.34 5.82 -5.65
N LEU A 66 -12.25 5.42 -4.76
CA LEU A 66 -13.47 4.72 -5.16
C LEU A 66 -14.42 5.69 -5.85
N ASP A 67 -14.91 5.31 -7.03
CA ASP A 67 -15.82 6.13 -7.80
C ASP A 67 -17.15 6.32 -7.07
N GLY A 68 -17.58 7.58 -6.92
CA GLY A 68 -18.81 7.93 -6.20
C GLY A 68 -18.62 8.16 -4.70
N SER A 69 -17.40 7.98 -4.16
CA SER A 69 -17.06 8.36 -2.79
C SER A 69 -16.46 9.77 -2.68
N ASP A 70 -15.98 10.13 -1.49
CA ASP A 70 -15.20 11.34 -1.25
C ASP A 70 -13.72 11.23 -1.65
N ASN A 71 -12.99 12.33 -1.49
CA ASN A 71 -11.55 12.46 -1.73
C ASN A 71 -10.70 12.44 -0.45
N LYS A 72 -11.30 12.11 0.69
CA LYS A 72 -10.64 12.05 2.01
C LYS A 72 -10.18 10.64 2.36
N ASN A 73 -10.71 9.64 1.66
CA ASN A 73 -10.44 8.21 1.88
C ASN A 73 -9.70 7.58 0.69
N ASP A 74 -8.82 8.34 0.02
CA ASP A 74 -7.92 7.75 -0.97
C ASP A 74 -7.01 6.72 -0.29
N PHE A 75 -6.71 5.63 -0.99
CA PHE A 75 -5.89 4.54 -0.47
C PHE A 75 -4.80 4.15 -1.46
N TRP A 76 -3.79 3.44 -0.96
CA TRP A 76 -2.64 3.03 -1.77
C TRP A 76 -2.59 1.52 -1.93
N ARG A 77 -2.28 1.06 -3.14
CA ARG A 77 -2.03 -0.35 -3.45
C ARG A 77 -0.81 -0.50 -4.34
N LEU A 78 -0.02 -1.54 -4.11
CA LEU A 78 1.02 -1.94 -5.06
C LEU A 78 0.34 -2.42 -6.36
N VAL A 79 1.02 -2.24 -7.49
CA VAL A 79 0.55 -2.70 -8.80
C VAL A 79 0.41 -4.23 -8.89
N ASP A 80 1.03 -4.97 -7.97
CA ASP A 80 0.95 -6.42 -7.85
C ASP A 80 0.01 -6.90 -6.74
N SER A 81 -0.76 -5.99 -6.14
CA SER A 81 -1.68 -6.34 -5.06
C SER A 81 -2.81 -7.22 -5.58
N SER A 82 -3.09 -8.30 -4.85
CA SER A 82 -4.23 -9.17 -5.09
C SER A 82 -5.58 -8.50 -4.84
N GLU A 83 -5.60 -7.30 -4.25
CA GLU A 83 -6.79 -6.52 -3.93
C GLU A 83 -7.23 -5.58 -5.07
N ILE A 84 -6.47 -5.51 -6.17
CA ILE A 84 -6.83 -4.77 -7.38
C ILE A 84 -6.92 -5.70 -8.60
N GLN A 85 -7.90 -5.48 -9.46
CA GLN A 85 -8.14 -6.31 -10.66
C GLN A 85 -8.59 -5.46 -11.85
N PRO A 86 -8.40 -5.93 -13.09
CA PRO A 86 -9.00 -5.28 -14.25
C PRO A 86 -10.54 -5.35 -14.19
N ILE A 87 -11.20 -4.34 -14.76
CA ILE A 87 -12.67 -4.31 -14.87
C ILE A 87 -13.18 -5.54 -15.64
N GLY A 88 -14.25 -6.14 -15.10
CA GLY A 88 -14.85 -7.39 -15.57
C GLY A 88 -14.40 -8.62 -14.80
N ASN A 89 -13.41 -8.52 -13.91
CA ASN A 89 -12.95 -9.65 -13.12
C ASN A 89 -13.99 -10.10 -12.08
N CYS A 90 -14.63 -9.16 -11.39
CA CYS A 90 -15.68 -9.45 -10.40
C CYS A 90 -16.83 -10.25 -11.05
N GLU A 91 -17.35 -9.78 -12.18
CA GLU A 91 -18.40 -10.45 -12.95
C GLU A 91 -17.96 -11.85 -13.44
N LYS A 92 -16.74 -11.94 -14.00
CA LYS A 92 -16.19 -13.22 -14.48
C LYS A 92 -16.12 -14.30 -13.40
N ASN A 93 -15.93 -13.90 -12.15
CA ASN A 93 -15.87 -14.81 -11.00
C ASN A 93 -17.23 -14.98 -10.30
N GLY A 94 -18.34 -14.57 -10.95
CA GLY A 94 -19.71 -14.71 -10.42
C GLY A 94 -20.07 -13.68 -9.33
N GLY A 95 -19.24 -12.66 -9.15
CA GLY A 95 -19.49 -11.56 -8.23
C GLY A 95 -20.28 -10.41 -8.85
N MET A 96 -20.65 -9.44 -8.02
CA MET A 96 -21.30 -8.21 -8.45
C MET A 96 -20.61 -7.02 -7.78
N LEU A 97 -20.27 -6.00 -8.58
CA LEU A 97 -19.68 -4.77 -8.08
C LEU A 97 -20.64 -4.07 -7.11
N GLN A 98 -20.08 -3.64 -5.97
CA GLN A 98 -20.80 -2.98 -4.90
C GLN A 98 -20.52 -1.47 -4.91
N PRO A 99 -21.48 -0.64 -4.48
CA PRO A 99 -21.18 0.75 -4.19
C PRO A 99 -20.16 0.84 -3.04
N PRO A 100 -19.25 1.82 -3.05
CA PRO A 100 -18.33 2.01 -1.94
C PRO A 100 -19.08 2.36 -0.65
N LEU A 101 -18.52 2.04 0.53
CA LEU A 101 -19.15 2.33 1.82
C LEU A 101 -19.50 3.82 1.98
N GLY A 102 -18.69 4.70 1.40
CA GLY A 102 -18.89 6.16 1.38
C GLY A 102 -19.59 6.67 0.12
N PHE A 103 -20.42 5.87 -0.54
CA PHE A 103 -21.16 6.28 -1.74
C PHE A 103 -22.08 7.47 -1.44
N ARG A 104 -21.95 8.54 -2.23
CA ARG A 104 -22.62 9.83 -1.95
C ARG A 104 -24.06 9.91 -2.45
N LEU A 105 -24.50 8.94 -3.24
CA LEU A 105 -25.88 8.86 -3.74
C LEU A 105 -26.64 7.75 -3.01
N ASN A 106 -27.95 7.68 -3.23
CA ASN A 106 -28.76 6.57 -2.71
C ASN A 106 -28.37 5.24 -3.40
N ALA A 107 -28.59 4.13 -2.69
CA ALA A 107 -28.24 2.80 -3.19
C ALA A 107 -28.95 2.46 -4.52
N SER A 108 -30.19 2.95 -4.71
CA SER A 108 -30.95 2.73 -5.94
C SER A 108 -30.34 3.42 -7.18
N SER A 109 -29.48 4.43 -7.00
CA SER A 109 -28.75 5.07 -8.10
C SER A 109 -27.53 4.28 -8.56
N TRP A 110 -27.08 3.26 -7.81
CA TRP A 110 -25.84 2.53 -8.11
C TRP A 110 -25.78 1.93 -9.51
N PRO A 111 -26.80 1.23 -10.04
CA PRO A 111 -26.71 0.64 -11.38
C PRO A 111 -26.49 1.69 -12.48
N MET A 112 -27.23 2.80 -12.40
CA MET A 112 -27.11 3.90 -13.36
C MET A 112 -25.80 4.67 -13.18
N PHE A 113 -25.32 4.82 -11.95
CA PHE A 113 -24.03 5.43 -11.65
C PHE A 113 -22.89 4.61 -12.26
N LEU A 114 -22.91 3.29 -12.09
CA LEU A 114 -21.90 2.38 -12.63
C LEU A 114 -21.85 2.45 -14.16
N LEU A 115 -23.01 2.35 -14.82
CA LEU A 115 -23.10 2.45 -16.28
C LEU A 115 -22.52 3.76 -16.80
N LYS A 116 -22.89 4.90 -16.18
CA LYS A 116 -22.37 6.22 -16.56
C LYS A 116 -20.87 6.36 -16.31
N THR A 117 -20.38 5.80 -15.20
CA THR A 117 -18.97 5.88 -14.81
C THR A 117 -18.07 5.08 -15.76
N LEU A 118 -18.56 3.95 -16.28
CA LEU A 118 -17.79 3.09 -17.17
C LEU A 118 -17.92 3.47 -18.66
N ASN A 119 -18.98 4.18 -19.04
CA ASN A 119 -19.18 4.63 -20.41
C ASN A 119 -18.08 5.63 -20.83
N GLY A 120 -17.28 5.25 -21.83
CA GLY A 120 -16.18 6.07 -22.35
C GLY A 120 -14.96 6.18 -21.41
N ALA A 121 -14.93 5.42 -20.31
CA ALA A 121 -13.81 5.44 -19.38
C ALA A 121 -12.59 4.70 -19.92
N GLU A 122 -11.40 5.21 -19.61
CA GLU A 122 -10.14 4.48 -19.84
C GLU A 122 -9.99 3.38 -18.77
N MET A 123 -10.17 2.13 -19.18
CA MET A 123 -9.99 0.98 -18.28
C MET A 123 -8.52 0.56 -18.27
N ALA A 124 -7.97 0.29 -17.09
CA ALA A 124 -6.64 -0.28 -16.96
C ALA A 124 -6.60 -1.66 -17.67
N PRO A 125 -5.73 -1.87 -18.66
CA PRO A 125 -5.73 -3.11 -19.42
C PRO A 125 -5.21 -4.28 -18.57
N ALA A 126 -5.81 -5.47 -18.70
CA ALA A 126 -5.41 -6.64 -17.89
C ALA A 126 -3.90 -6.99 -17.95
N ARG A 127 -3.21 -6.64 -19.04
CA ARG A 127 -1.77 -6.90 -19.22
C ARG A 127 -0.85 -6.14 -18.26
N ILE A 128 -1.30 -5.01 -17.68
CA ILE A 128 -0.48 -4.20 -16.76
C ILE A 128 -0.68 -4.58 -15.29
N PHE A 129 -1.60 -5.52 -15.02
CA PHE A 129 -1.76 -6.11 -13.69
C PHE A 129 -0.80 -7.29 -13.54
N HIS A 130 -0.07 -7.35 -12.43
CA HIS A 130 0.77 -8.50 -12.14
C HIS A 130 -0.10 -9.66 -11.68
N LYS A 131 0.12 -10.84 -12.28
CA LYS A 131 -0.80 -11.99 -12.14
C LYS A 131 -0.79 -12.62 -10.74
N GLN A 132 0.27 -12.41 -9.98
CA GLN A 132 0.44 -13.03 -8.68
C GLN A 132 1.27 -12.13 -7.77
N GLU A 133 0.85 -12.04 -6.51
CA GLU A 133 1.69 -11.48 -5.46
C GLU A 133 2.95 -12.33 -5.28
N PRO A 134 4.05 -11.73 -4.80
CA PRO A 134 5.22 -12.49 -4.35
C PRO A 134 4.80 -13.56 -3.33
N PRO A 135 5.46 -14.74 -3.34
CA PRO A 135 5.19 -15.77 -2.35
C PRO A 135 5.44 -15.19 -0.94
N ALA A 136 4.54 -15.52 -0.01
CA ALA A 136 4.75 -15.17 1.38
C ALA A 136 5.99 -15.91 1.93
N PRO A 137 6.81 -15.29 2.80
CA PRO A 137 7.82 -16.00 3.54
C PRO A 137 7.20 -17.18 4.31
N GLU A 138 7.90 -18.30 4.44
CA GLU A 138 7.37 -19.50 5.12
C GLU A 138 7.14 -19.26 6.63
N GLN A 139 7.91 -18.34 7.21
CA GLN A 139 7.87 -18.02 8.63
C GLN A 139 8.31 -16.58 8.88
N ASN A 140 8.03 -16.09 10.10
CA ASN A 140 8.50 -14.80 10.57
C ASN A 140 10.02 -14.85 10.85
N SER A 141 10.83 -14.29 9.95
CA SER A 141 12.29 -14.22 10.09
C SER A 141 12.82 -12.85 10.54
N PHE A 142 11.93 -11.93 10.96
CA PHE A 142 12.35 -10.65 11.52
C PHE A 142 13.01 -10.83 12.89
N GLN A 143 13.88 -9.89 13.25
CA GLN A 143 14.47 -9.80 14.59
C GLN A 143 14.27 -8.38 15.15
N VAL A 144 14.07 -8.29 16.46
CA VAL A 144 13.94 -7.00 17.16
C VAL A 144 15.20 -6.16 16.91
N GLY A 145 14.98 -4.88 16.59
CA GLY A 145 16.05 -3.93 16.27
C GLY A 145 16.42 -3.85 14.78
N MET A 146 15.94 -4.77 13.94
CA MET A 146 16.13 -4.67 12.49
C MET A 146 15.41 -3.45 11.92
N LYS A 147 16.04 -2.79 10.94
CA LYS A 147 15.47 -1.65 10.21
C LYS A 147 14.78 -2.08 8.92
N LEU A 148 13.71 -1.38 8.59
CA LEU A 148 12.91 -1.57 7.38
C LEU A 148 12.32 -0.24 6.90
N GLU A 149 11.68 -0.28 5.73
CA GLU A 149 10.81 0.78 5.23
C GLU A 149 9.35 0.38 5.47
N ALA A 150 8.51 1.26 6.01
CA ALA A 150 7.11 0.93 6.30
C ALA A 150 6.15 2.06 5.92
N VAL A 151 4.96 1.71 5.45
CA VAL A 151 3.86 2.67 5.22
C VAL A 151 3.38 3.21 6.57
N ASP A 152 3.28 4.54 6.69
CA ASP A 152 2.55 5.16 7.80
C ASP A 152 1.04 4.97 7.58
N ARG A 153 0.40 4.09 8.36
CA ARG A 153 -1.03 3.80 8.22
C ARG A 153 -1.94 5.00 8.51
N LYS A 154 -1.45 6.02 9.23
CA LYS A 154 -2.18 7.28 9.45
C LYS A 154 -2.03 8.23 8.26
N ASN A 155 -0.90 8.14 7.56
CA ASN A 155 -0.62 8.92 6.36
C ASN A 155 -0.11 8.01 5.22
N PRO A 156 -0.97 7.17 4.60
CA PRO A 156 -0.53 6.07 3.71
C PRO A 156 0.23 6.50 2.44
N HIS A 157 0.27 7.81 2.18
CA HIS A 157 1.16 8.39 1.18
C HIS A 157 2.64 8.17 1.50
N PHE A 158 3.01 8.22 2.79
CA PHE A 158 4.40 8.15 3.22
C PHE A 158 4.86 6.71 3.47
N ILE A 159 6.06 6.41 2.97
CA ILE A 159 6.89 5.31 3.45
C ILE A 159 8.02 5.95 4.27
N CYS A 160 8.29 5.38 5.44
CA CYS A 160 9.22 5.94 6.41
C CYS A 160 10.22 4.86 6.89
N PRO A 161 11.43 5.26 7.30
CA PRO A 161 12.33 4.42 8.08
C PRO A 161 11.65 3.96 9.37
N ALA A 162 11.67 2.66 9.59
CA ALA A 162 11.08 2.02 10.74
C ALA A 162 12.01 0.95 11.32
N THR A 163 11.73 0.56 12.55
CA THR A 163 12.45 -0.47 13.29
C THR A 163 11.45 -1.53 13.77
N VAL A 164 11.88 -2.79 13.77
CA VAL A 164 11.15 -3.90 14.42
C VAL A 164 11.24 -3.69 15.94
N GLY A 165 10.15 -3.24 16.56
CA GLY A 165 10.12 -2.97 18.00
C GLY A 165 9.89 -4.21 18.86
N ALA A 166 9.11 -5.17 18.37
CA ALA A 166 8.73 -6.40 19.06
C ALA A 166 8.19 -7.44 18.07
N LEU A 167 8.15 -8.71 18.49
CA LEU A 167 7.60 -9.83 17.71
C LEU A 167 6.57 -10.58 18.55
N ARG A 168 5.46 -10.99 17.92
CA ARG A 168 4.39 -11.80 18.54
C ARG A 168 3.92 -12.87 17.55
N GLY A 169 4.60 -14.01 17.55
CA GLY A 169 4.31 -15.09 16.60
C GLY A 169 4.46 -14.61 15.15
N VAL A 170 3.33 -14.49 14.44
CA VAL A 170 3.29 -13.99 13.06
C VAL A 170 3.24 -12.47 12.94
N GLU A 171 3.14 -11.74 14.06
CA GLU A 171 3.07 -10.28 14.06
C GLU A 171 4.41 -9.63 14.37
N VAL A 172 4.63 -8.47 13.74
CA VAL A 172 5.77 -7.59 13.87
C VAL A 172 5.25 -6.23 14.32
N LEU A 173 5.80 -5.71 15.41
CA LEU A 173 5.58 -4.31 15.81
C LEU A 173 6.51 -3.43 14.97
N VAL A 174 5.92 -2.61 14.11
CA VAL A 174 6.61 -1.58 13.35
C VAL A 174 6.63 -0.30 14.18
N THR A 175 7.83 0.22 14.47
CA THR A 175 8.02 1.51 15.16
C THR A 175 8.70 2.50 14.24
N PHE A 176 8.22 3.75 14.22
CA PHE A 176 8.73 4.74 13.28
C PHE A 176 9.90 5.54 13.85
N ASP A 177 11.03 5.57 13.12
CA ASP A 177 12.25 6.18 13.61
C ASP A 177 12.08 7.70 13.81
N GLY A 178 12.38 8.17 15.01
CA GLY A 178 12.22 9.59 15.38
C GLY A 178 10.85 9.97 15.93
N TRP A 179 9.88 9.04 15.94
CA TRP A 179 8.54 9.26 16.45
C TRP A 179 8.32 8.53 17.78
N ARG A 180 7.56 9.13 18.71
CA ARG A 180 7.35 8.60 20.07
C ARG A 180 6.17 7.62 20.14
N GLY A 181 6.15 6.63 19.25
CA GLY A 181 5.17 5.54 19.27
C GLY A 181 3.76 5.87 18.77
N ALA A 182 3.44 7.13 18.51
CA ALA A 182 2.10 7.55 18.09
C ALA A 182 1.66 6.96 16.73
N PHE A 183 2.59 6.44 15.93
CA PHE A 183 2.35 5.87 14.61
C PHE A 183 2.59 4.37 14.56
N ASP A 184 3.01 3.77 15.68
CA ASP A 184 3.38 2.36 15.73
C ASP A 184 2.16 1.47 15.51
N TYR A 185 2.39 0.32 14.87
CA TYR A 185 1.34 -0.67 14.67
C TYR A 185 1.91 -2.08 14.61
N TYR A 186 1.06 -3.04 14.97
CA TYR A 186 1.30 -4.44 14.63
C TYR A 186 0.80 -4.73 13.22
N CYS A 187 1.60 -5.46 12.45
CA CYS A 187 1.19 -6.10 11.22
C CYS A 187 1.72 -7.52 11.16
N ARG A 188 1.14 -8.37 10.32
CA ARG A 188 1.74 -9.66 10.03
C ARG A 188 3.08 -9.49 9.31
N TYR A 189 3.99 -10.45 9.46
CA TYR A 189 5.29 -10.43 8.78
C TYR A 189 5.18 -10.46 7.24
N ASP A 190 4.07 -10.96 6.71
CA ASP A 190 3.77 -11.04 5.27
C ASP A 190 2.98 -9.82 4.75
N SER A 191 2.88 -8.75 5.55
CA SER A 191 2.23 -7.50 5.19
C SER A 191 2.85 -6.88 3.93
N ARG A 192 1.99 -6.35 3.04
CA ARG A 192 2.42 -5.62 1.84
C ARG A 192 2.79 -4.15 2.12
N ASP A 193 2.62 -3.70 3.37
CA ASP A 193 2.92 -2.33 3.83
C ASP A 193 4.34 -2.17 4.39
N ILE A 194 5.14 -3.25 4.41
CA ILE A 194 6.53 -3.24 4.87
C ILE A 194 7.46 -3.69 3.74
N PHE A 195 8.64 -3.07 3.69
CA PHE A 195 9.59 -3.21 2.59
C PHE A 195 11.02 -3.30 3.10
N PRO A 196 11.92 -3.99 2.37
CA PRO A 196 13.34 -3.98 2.69
C PRO A 196 13.93 -2.57 2.54
N VAL A 197 14.99 -2.32 3.29
CA VAL A 197 15.79 -1.10 3.18
C VAL A 197 16.24 -0.89 1.73
N GLY A 198 16.01 0.31 1.18
CA GLY A 198 16.35 0.69 -0.18
C GLY A 198 15.20 0.51 -1.19
N TRP A 199 14.06 -0.06 -0.80
CA TRP A 199 12.93 -0.31 -1.68
C TRP A 199 12.39 0.94 -2.38
N CYS A 200 12.18 2.03 -1.63
CA CYS A 200 11.74 3.29 -2.21
C CYS A 200 12.74 3.83 -3.25
N SER A 201 14.04 3.71 -2.97
CA SER A 201 15.08 4.15 -3.91
C SER A 201 15.07 3.32 -5.20
N LEU A 202 14.84 2.01 -5.08
CA LEU A 202 14.79 1.08 -6.21
C LEU A 202 13.53 1.27 -7.07
N THR A 203 12.40 1.60 -6.45
CA THR A 203 11.12 1.79 -7.13
C THR A 203 10.88 3.21 -7.62
N GLY A 204 11.66 4.18 -7.15
CA GLY A 204 11.40 5.60 -7.36
C GLY A 204 10.23 6.13 -6.52
N ASP A 205 9.95 5.50 -5.38
CA ASP A 205 9.00 5.99 -4.38
C ASP A 205 9.67 6.98 -3.41
N ASN A 206 8.86 7.75 -2.68
CA ASN A 206 9.31 8.81 -1.81
C ASN A 206 9.50 8.32 -0.37
N LEU A 207 10.74 8.01 0.00
CA LEU A 207 11.10 7.73 1.39
C LEU A 207 11.20 9.01 2.21
N GLN A 208 10.45 9.09 3.30
CA GLN A 208 10.58 10.19 4.27
C GLN A 208 11.87 10.04 5.09
N PRO A 209 12.53 11.13 5.49
CA PRO A 209 13.58 11.04 6.51
C PRO A 209 12.98 10.64 7.87
N PRO A 210 13.78 10.09 8.80
CA PRO A 210 13.34 9.88 10.18
C PRO A 210 12.81 11.18 10.81
N GLY A 211 11.86 11.06 11.72
CA GLY A 211 11.33 12.21 12.46
C GLY A 211 12.44 12.94 13.21
N THR A 212 12.41 14.27 13.20
CA THR A 212 13.23 15.05 14.13
C THR A 212 12.75 14.75 15.54
N LYS A 213 13.57 14.06 16.37
CA LYS A 213 13.30 13.93 17.80
C LYS A 213 13.00 15.33 18.32
N GLY A 214 11.75 15.59 18.72
CA GLY A 214 11.22 16.93 18.91
C GLY A 214 12.19 17.87 19.63
N LEU A 215 12.60 18.93 18.93
CA LEU A 215 12.53 20.26 19.54
C LEU A 215 11.07 20.43 19.94
N CYS A 216 10.79 20.27 21.24
CA CYS A 216 9.64 20.92 21.82
C CYS A 216 9.82 22.41 21.51
N VAL A 217 9.00 22.95 20.62
CA VAL A 217 8.67 24.37 20.71
C VAL A 217 7.74 24.45 21.92
N CYS A 218 8.33 24.84 23.05
CA CYS A 218 7.61 25.23 24.25
C CYS A 218 6.69 26.42 23.94
#